data_AF-A0A950RMB2-F1
#
_entry.id   AF-A0A950RMB2-F1
#
_cell.length_a   1.000
_cell.length_b   1.000
_cell.length_c   1.000
_cell.angle_alpha   90.00
_cell.angle_beta   90.00
_cell.angle_gamma   90.00
#
_symmetry.space_group_name_H-M   'P 1'
#
loop_
_entity.id
_entity.type
_entity.pdbx_description
1 polymer ?
#
loop_
_entity_poly.entity_id
_entity_poly.type
_entity_poly.pdbx_seq_one_letter_code
_entity_poly.pdbx_strand_id
1 'polypeptide(L)'
;MNPVDVRGELVQTLGLDLIGPDRGSELLNEILPQAPSRWYLTGFLVPIDADEDQKADPSAVEGVDELSETGGGDDATTPEPAAARRAVFPSSMGLSFLLPKEARELRVTMRWGDYRPLQAVSEDGQEGAESPTADSGWQRTDRSEELTLKLPASQKPAERDVPNSGGLKLALSVRPVRDIPAFEGMVPKGTRSVSLFLVNRRKPAADEERDTAFAFQAALEVRCEQPFVSRPNLRGLESDDWDERVADLQYGDVYEYAVGHGVATRAVQDEQGNCREVHTRWLPAAEVERVAPAPIEDVELAMEKLAELPDGAAARARMGALVSHYRAWIGQQQAKVPAKPKCRKETAIELLSRAGVAADRIEAGIELLKDPQVLEAFRLANKVMAVAARRRFGAMRKLDPAVVDSPAWRPFQLAFLLMNLKGIVEPLHSDRAVVDLLFFPTGGGKTEAYLGLAAFTLVYRRLRNPGMTSAGMSVLMRYTLRLLTLDQLSRASTLICALERERQQHADQLGDWPFEIGLWVGRAATPNEMGHKGDGNPNSARARTIAYKNNSQKAPPIPLEECPWCGTKFTPNSFNLLPNPDYPTDLRITCANRACDFTRNNALPILAVDEPIYRRLPCFLIATVDKFAAMP
;
A
#
# COMPACT_ATOMS: atom_id res chain seq x y z
N MET A 1 -16.49 17.57 -7.86
CA MET A 1 -15.12 17.11 -8.15
C MET A 1 -15.07 15.62 -7.85
N ASN A 2 -14.74 14.79 -8.85
CA ASN A 2 -14.67 13.34 -8.65
C ASN A 2 -13.33 12.99 -7.93
N PRO A 3 -13.15 11.77 -7.39
CA PRO A 3 -11.90 11.39 -6.70
C PRO A 3 -10.62 11.48 -7.56
N VAL A 4 -10.74 11.38 -8.89
CA VAL A 4 -9.61 11.49 -9.83
C VAL A 4 -9.17 12.95 -9.92
N ASP A 5 -10.11 13.88 -10.08
CA ASP A 5 -9.86 15.32 -10.12
C ASP A 5 -9.17 15.77 -8.83
N VAL A 6 -9.68 15.35 -7.65
CA VAL A 6 -9.08 15.68 -6.34
C VAL A 6 -7.65 15.16 -6.23
N ARG A 7 -7.40 13.93 -6.72
CA ARG A 7 -6.03 13.37 -6.70
C ARG A 7 -5.12 14.12 -7.65
N GLY A 8 -5.61 14.50 -8.83
CA GLY A 8 -4.87 15.31 -9.80
C GLY A 8 -4.44 16.65 -9.19
N GLU A 9 -5.37 17.33 -8.53
CA GLU A 9 -5.10 18.59 -7.82
C GLU A 9 -4.06 18.40 -6.71
N LEU A 10 -4.19 17.37 -5.88
CA LEU A 10 -3.20 17.08 -4.82
C LEU A 10 -1.79 16.83 -5.38
N VAL A 11 -1.67 16.08 -6.47
CA VAL A 11 -0.37 15.81 -7.12
C VAL A 11 0.20 17.07 -7.76
N GLN A 12 -0.65 17.90 -8.37
CA GLN A 12 -0.24 19.17 -8.96
C GLN A 12 0.24 20.15 -7.89
N THR A 13 -0.53 20.34 -6.82
CA THR A 13 -0.15 21.21 -5.69
C THR A 13 1.14 20.74 -5.04
N LEU A 14 1.29 19.43 -4.80
CA LEU A 14 2.53 18.88 -4.27
C LEU A 14 3.73 19.14 -5.20
N GLY A 15 3.53 19.05 -6.53
CA GLY A 15 4.56 19.38 -7.50
C GLY A 15 4.97 20.86 -7.46
N LEU A 16 3.98 21.76 -7.37
CA LEU A 16 4.21 23.20 -7.25
C LEU A 16 4.95 23.56 -5.97
N ASP A 17 4.58 22.95 -4.83
CA ASP A 17 5.21 23.24 -3.54
C ASP A 17 6.65 22.70 -3.45
N LEU A 18 6.90 21.48 -3.95
CA LEU A 18 8.21 20.82 -3.79
C LEU A 18 9.24 21.24 -4.83
N ILE A 19 8.80 21.47 -6.07
CA ILE A 19 9.68 21.64 -7.25
C ILE A 19 9.45 23.00 -7.91
N GLY A 20 8.20 23.45 -7.98
CA GLY A 20 7.81 24.68 -8.67
C GLY A 20 7.07 24.46 -9.99
N PRO A 21 6.81 25.54 -10.73
CA PRO A 21 5.97 25.51 -11.92
C PRO A 21 6.57 24.68 -13.04
N ASP A 22 5.75 23.80 -13.61
CA ASP A 22 6.04 23.04 -14.84
C ASP A 22 5.44 23.76 -16.07
N ARG A 23 5.74 23.25 -17.28
CA ARG A 23 5.24 23.76 -18.55
C ARG A 23 3.71 23.88 -18.54
N GLY A 24 3.20 25.06 -18.88
CA GLY A 24 1.76 25.33 -18.94
C GLY A 24 1.15 25.70 -17.59
N SER A 25 1.95 25.81 -16.52
CA SER A 25 1.51 26.43 -15.27
C SER A 25 1.18 27.91 -15.50
N GLU A 26 0.14 28.41 -14.82
CA GLU A 26 -0.16 29.85 -14.77
C GLU A 26 0.94 30.64 -14.03
N LEU A 27 1.77 29.93 -13.25
CA LEU A 27 2.85 30.48 -12.44
C LEU A 27 4.22 30.48 -13.15
N LEU A 28 4.28 30.36 -14.49
CA LEU A 28 5.55 30.34 -15.23
C LEU A 28 6.41 31.60 -15.03
N ASN A 29 5.80 32.73 -14.70
CA ASN A 29 6.48 34.00 -14.38
C ASN A 29 6.21 34.45 -12.94
N GLU A 30 6.07 33.51 -12.01
CA GLU A 30 5.83 33.83 -10.60
C GLU A 30 6.91 34.74 -10.00
N ILE A 31 6.52 35.39 -8.90
CA ILE A 31 7.42 36.15 -8.03
C ILE A 31 7.37 35.47 -6.66
N LEU A 32 8.52 35.00 -6.18
CA LEU A 32 8.62 34.35 -4.88
C LEU A 32 8.99 35.38 -3.80
N PRO A 33 8.47 35.26 -2.56
CA PRO A 33 8.79 36.21 -1.49
C PRO A 33 10.16 35.97 -0.84
N GLN A 34 10.87 34.90 -1.22
CA GLN A 34 12.19 34.54 -0.69
C GLN A 34 13.02 33.83 -1.75
N ALA A 35 14.30 33.59 -1.44
CA ALA A 35 15.24 32.89 -2.30
C ALA A 35 14.65 31.52 -2.76
N PRO A 36 14.65 31.22 -4.07
CA PRO A 36 14.01 30.01 -4.59
C PRO A 36 14.61 28.71 -4.04
N SER A 37 15.89 28.66 -3.70
CA SER A 37 16.54 27.50 -3.04
C SER A 37 16.05 27.24 -1.62
N ARG A 38 15.40 28.21 -0.97
CA ARG A 38 14.71 28.05 0.32
C ARG A 38 13.21 27.80 0.14
N TRP A 39 12.67 28.10 -1.04
CA TRP A 39 11.25 27.91 -1.34
C TRP A 39 10.97 26.51 -1.88
N TYR A 40 11.79 26.03 -2.81
CA TYR A 40 11.70 24.66 -3.35
C TYR A 40 12.70 23.73 -2.67
N LEU A 41 12.27 22.49 -2.44
CA LEU A 41 13.10 21.46 -1.82
C LEU A 41 13.96 20.71 -2.84
N THR A 42 13.56 20.66 -4.11
CA THR A 42 14.28 19.96 -5.16
C THR A 42 13.97 20.54 -6.54
N GLY A 43 14.48 19.92 -7.61
CA GLY A 43 14.18 20.35 -8.97
C GLY A 43 15.22 21.26 -9.61
N PHE A 44 16.30 21.60 -8.92
CA PHE A 44 17.28 22.59 -9.38
C PHE A 44 18.71 22.08 -9.37
N LEU A 45 19.56 22.71 -10.18
CA LEU A 45 20.98 22.39 -10.31
C LEU A 45 21.87 23.53 -9.83
N VAL A 46 22.78 23.24 -8.91
CA VAL A 46 23.76 24.19 -8.36
C VAL A 46 25.04 24.19 -9.20
N PRO A 47 25.74 25.33 -9.40
CA PRO A 47 27.02 25.35 -10.10
C PRO A 47 28.02 24.32 -9.56
N ILE A 48 28.65 23.56 -10.47
CA ILE A 48 29.58 22.50 -10.09
C ILE A 48 30.81 23.02 -9.34
N ASP A 49 31.20 24.27 -9.57
CA ASP A 49 32.34 24.93 -8.93
C ASP A 49 31.91 25.78 -7.71
N ALA A 50 30.65 25.70 -7.26
CA ALA A 50 30.20 26.38 -6.04
C ALA A 50 30.85 25.78 -4.78
N ASP A 51 31.03 26.61 -3.74
CA ASP A 51 31.57 26.19 -2.46
C ASP A 51 30.64 25.19 -1.74
N GLU A 52 31.18 24.39 -0.81
CA GLU A 52 30.41 23.35 -0.11
C GLU A 52 29.19 23.91 0.63
N ASP A 53 29.31 25.11 1.20
CA ASP A 53 28.23 25.80 1.93
C ASP A 53 27.09 26.25 1.00
N GLN A 54 27.38 26.49 -0.29
CA GLN A 54 26.35 26.78 -1.30
C GLN A 54 25.71 25.52 -1.88
N LYS A 55 26.34 24.36 -1.70
CA LYS A 55 25.87 23.05 -2.16
C LYS A 55 25.12 22.26 -1.09
N ALA A 56 24.92 22.81 0.10
CA ALA A 56 24.20 22.15 1.17
C ALA A 56 22.92 22.92 1.54
N ASP A 57 21.90 22.18 1.94
CA ASP A 57 20.70 22.77 2.53
C ASP A 57 21.01 23.27 3.95
N PRO A 58 20.94 24.59 4.23
CA PRO A 58 21.19 25.13 5.56
C PRO A 58 20.10 24.75 6.58
N SER A 59 18.94 24.27 6.13
CA SER A 59 17.83 23.81 6.96
C SER A 59 17.81 22.29 7.18
N ALA A 60 18.68 21.53 6.51
CA ALA A 60 18.84 20.11 6.77
C ALA A 60 19.40 19.91 8.19
N VAL A 61 18.50 19.62 9.12
CA VAL A 61 18.84 19.26 10.49
C VAL A 61 19.71 18.01 10.46
N GLU A 62 20.88 18.06 11.10
CA GLU A 62 21.67 16.87 11.39
C GLU A 62 20.88 15.99 12.36
N GLY A 63 20.08 15.09 11.79
CA GLY A 63 19.23 14.18 12.55
C GLY A 63 18.13 13.63 11.64
N VAL A 64 18.32 12.39 11.18
CA VAL A 64 17.15 11.59 10.85
C VAL A 64 16.43 11.42 12.19
N ASP A 65 15.32 12.12 12.39
CA ASP A 65 14.34 11.73 13.40
C ASP A 65 13.82 10.34 12.96
N GLU A 66 14.57 9.29 13.29
CA GLU A 66 13.93 8.03 13.61
C GLU A 66 12.94 8.37 14.72
N LEU A 67 11.66 8.23 14.42
CA LEU A 67 10.59 8.20 15.41
C LEU A 67 11.03 7.23 16.51
N SER A 68 11.62 7.76 17.58
CA SER A 68 12.07 6.98 18.71
C SER A 68 10.81 6.42 19.37
N GLU A 69 10.50 5.17 19.02
CA GLU A 69 9.64 4.32 19.84
C GLU A 69 10.36 4.19 21.18
N THR A 70 9.96 5.00 22.16
CA THR A 70 10.30 4.78 23.56
C THR A 70 9.57 3.52 24.04
N GLY A 71 10.12 2.37 23.65
CA GLY A 71 9.81 1.06 24.18
C GLY A 71 10.41 0.93 25.57
N GLY A 72 9.57 0.95 26.59
CA GLY A 72 9.93 0.42 27.90
C GLY A 72 10.04 -1.11 27.82
N GLY A 73 11.23 -1.59 27.47
CA GLY A 73 11.73 -2.95 27.64
C GLY A 73 13.17 -2.85 28.17
N ASP A 74 13.51 -3.68 29.15
CA ASP A 74 14.62 -3.50 30.10
C ASP A 74 16.03 -3.80 29.55
N ASP A 75 16.30 -3.51 28.28
CA ASP A 75 17.65 -3.57 27.68
C ASP A 75 17.79 -2.48 26.60
N ALA A 76 18.05 -1.25 27.03
CA ALA A 76 18.21 -0.09 26.17
C ALA A 76 19.69 0.27 25.96
N THR A 77 20.37 -0.43 25.05
CA THR A 77 21.46 0.21 24.29
C THR A 77 20.83 0.90 23.09
N THR A 78 20.73 2.23 23.16
CA THR A 78 20.42 3.09 22.03
C THR A 78 21.37 2.74 20.87
N PRO A 79 20.87 2.41 19.67
CA PRO A 79 21.75 2.29 18.51
C PRO A 79 22.51 3.60 18.32
N GLU A 80 23.81 3.55 18.03
CA GLU A 80 24.56 4.75 17.65
C GLU A 80 23.88 5.39 16.43
N PRO A 81 23.55 6.70 16.46
CA PRO A 81 22.95 7.36 15.32
C PRO A 81 23.90 7.24 14.12
N ALA A 82 23.37 6.76 12.99
CA ALA A 82 24.10 6.75 11.74
C ALA A 82 24.57 8.17 11.43
N ALA A 83 25.87 8.34 11.14
CA ALA A 83 26.45 9.65 10.87
C ALA A 83 25.63 10.41 9.80
N ALA A 84 25.04 11.53 10.20
CA ALA A 84 24.23 12.38 9.34
C ALA A 84 25.09 12.85 8.16
N ARG A 85 24.78 12.38 6.94
CA ARG A 85 25.40 12.90 5.72
C ARG A 85 24.64 14.15 5.32
N ARG A 86 25.33 15.30 5.23
CA ARG A 86 24.77 16.54 4.67
C ARG A 86 24.17 16.25 3.29
N ALA A 87 22.92 16.65 3.08
CA ALA A 87 22.28 16.54 1.78
C ALA A 87 22.91 17.56 0.83
N VAL A 88 23.64 17.07 -0.18
CA VAL A 88 24.32 17.90 -1.18
C VAL A 88 23.40 18.09 -2.38
N PHE A 89 23.15 19.34 -2.76
CA PHE A 89 22.38 19.69 -3.94
C PHE A 89 23.09 19.22 -5.23
N PRO A 90 22.33 18.68 -6.20
CA PRO A 90 22.93 18.17 -7.43
C PRO A 90 23.44 19.31 -8.31
N SER A 91 24.61 19.11 -8.94
CA SER A 91 25.12 20.01 -10.00
C SER A 91 24.84 19.50 -11.42
N SER A 92 24.29 18.29 -11.52
CA SER A 92 23.91 17.69 -12.79
C SER A 92 22.75 16.73 -12.62
N MET A 93 21.95 16.61 -13.67
CA MET A 93 20.95 15.56 -13.82
C MET A 93 20.96 15.03 -15.24
N GLY A 94 20.55 13.79 -15.44
CA GLY A 94 20.65 13.16 -16.75
C GLY A 94 19.79 11.93 -16.91
N LEU A 95 19.86 11.36 -18.10
CA LEU A 95 19.26 10.08 -18.41
C LEU A 95 20.14 9.26 -19.36
N SER A 96 19.99 7.94 -19.30
CA SER A 96 20.61 7.01 -20.22
C SER A 96 19.57 6.11 -20.86
N PHE A 97 19.73 5.82 -22.13
CA PHE A 97 18.77 5.07 -22.93
C PHE A 97 19.46 4.33 -24.06
N LEU A 98 18.77 3.37 -24.66
CA LEU A 98 19.30 2.57 -25.76
C LEU A 98 18.67 2.99 -27.09
N LEU A 99 19.49 3.05 -28.13
CA LEU A 99 19.07 3.37 -29.49
C LEU A 99 19.52 2.30 -30.48
N PRO A 100 18.72 2.06 -31.52
CA PRO A 100 19.08 1.12 -32.57
C PRO A 100 20.22 1.69 -33.43
N LYS A 101 20.88 0.85 -34.22
CA LYS A 101 22.04 1.24 -35.05
C LYS A 101 21.68 2.32 -36.10
N GLU A 102 20.41 2.35 -36.50
CA GLU A 102 19.84 3.22 -37.52
C GLU A 102 19.68 4.66 -37.03
N ALA A 103 19.62 4.90 -35.71
CA ALA A 103 19.44 6.24 -35.15
C ALA A 103 20.67 7.14 -35.41
N ARG A 104 20.51 8.20 -36.21
CA ARG A 104 21.64 9.09 -36.55
C ARG A 104 21.63 10.41 -35.79
N GLU A 105 20.46 10.85 -35.35
CA GLU A 105 20.27 12.16 -34.72
C GLU A 105 19.29 12.07 -33.54
N LEU A 106 19.49 12.96 -32.57
CA LEU A 106 18.59 13.17 -31.44
C LEU A 106 18.23 14.63 -31.33
N ARG A 107 16.96 14.93 -31.08
CA ARG A 107 16.54 16.25 -30.63
C ARG A 107 16.46 16.23 -29.12
N VAL A 108 17.18 17.14 -28.49
CA VAL A 108 17.20 17.30 -27.03
C VAL A 108 16.70 18.70 -26.71
N THR A 109 15.59 18.77 -25.97
CA THR A 109 15.07 20.02 -25.43
C THR A 109 15.47 20.10 -23.96
N MET A 110 16.17 21.18 -23.59
CA MET A 110 16.51 21.48 -22.22
C MET A 110 15.64 22.63 -21.74
N ARG A 111 15.08 22.51 -20.54
CA ARG A 111 14.31 23.58 -19.88
C ARG A 111 14.85 23.87 -18.50
N TRP A 112 14.71 25.12 -18.07
CA TRP A 112 15.03 25.57 -16.72
C TRP A 112 14.35 26.91 -16.44
N GLY A 113 14.27 27.30 -15.17
CA GLY A 113 13.92 28.62 -14.70
C GLY A 113 15.17 29.36 -14.22
N ASP A 114 15.33 30.60 -14.64
CA ASP A 114 16.25 31.54 -14.02
C ASP A 114 15.48 32.43 -13.05
N TYR A 115 15.98 32.65 -11.84
CA TYR A 115 15.42 33.62 -10.91
C TYR A 115 16.38 34.79 -10.72
N ARG A 116 15.82 35.99 -10.59
CA ARG A 116 16.58 37.20 -10.27
C ARG A 116 15.90 37.95 -9.12
N PRO A 117 16.67 38.50 -8.17
CA PRO A 117 16.08 39.35 -7.14
C PRO A 117 15.49 40.61 -7.80
N LEU A 118 14.28 40.97 -7.41
CA LEU A 118 13.69 42.26 -7.71
C LEU A 118 14.36 43.27 -6.77
N GLN A 119 15.03 44.26 -7.35
CA GLN A 119 15.54 45.38 -6.57
C GLN A 119 14.35 46.14 -5.98
N ALA A 120 14.41 46.43 -4.68
CA ALA A 120 13.46 47.33 -4.05
C ALA A 120 13.58 48.70 -4.73
N VAL A 121 12.57 49.12 -5.48
CA VAL A 121 12.50 50.47 -6.01
C VAL A 121 12.08 51.36 -4.84
N SER A 122 13.01 52.15 -4.30
CA SER A 122 12.65 53.25 -3.42
C SER A 122 11.95 54.34 -4.25
N GLU A 123 10.78 54.80 -3.82
CA GLU A 123 10.06 55.89 -4.51
C GLU A 123 10.80 57.24 -4.47
N ASP A 124 11.89 57.35 -3.70
CA ASP A 124 12.80 58.48 -3.74
C ASP A 124 14.21 58.00 -4.08
N GLY A 125 14.74 58.47 -5.21
CA GLY A 125 16.03 58.07 -5.78
C GLY A 125 17.25 58.50 -4.96
N GLN A 126 17.47 57.86 -3.81
CA GLN A 126 18.72 57.95 -3.05
C GLN A 126 19.25 56.54 -2.76
N GLU A 127 20.39 56.21 -3.36
CA GLU A 127 21.18 55.03 -3.04
C GLU A 127 21.83 55.20 -1.67
N GLY A 128 21.38 54.43 -0.68
CA GLY A 128 21.95 54.40 0.67
C GLY A 128 21.38 53.26 1.50
N ALA A 129 22.27 52.43 2.04
CA ALA A 129 22.01 51.15 2.69
C ALA A 129 21.02 51.20 3.87
N GLU A 130 20.14 50.19 3.97
CA GLU A 130 19.86 49.40 5.18
C GLU A 130 18.77 48.32 4.93
N SER A 131 19.11 47.07 5.25
CA SER A 131 18.29 45.84 5.42
C SER A 131 17.27 45.45 4.31
N PRO A 132 17.29 44.19 3.81
CA PRO A 132 16.25 43.71 2.91
C PRO A 132 14.91 43.69 3.66
N THR A 133 14.04 44.64 3.36
CA THR A 133 12.63 44.56 3.76
C THR A 133 11.99 43.36 3.08
N ALA A 134 10.89 42.86 3.67
CA ALA A 134 10.12 41.70 3.23
C ALA A 134 9.49 41.81 1.81
N ASP A 135 9.84 42.85 1.04
CA ASP A 135 9.31 43.16 -0.30
C ASP A 135 10.30 42.88 -1.45
N SER A 136 11.46 42.27 -1.20
CA SER A 136 12.39 41.85 -2.26
C SER A 136 12.02 40.47 -2.84
N GLY A 137 11.03 40.48 -3.75
CA GLY A 137 10.61 39.26 -4.44
C GLY A 137 11.66 38.72 -5.43
N TRP A 138 11.57 37.45 -5.81
CA TRP A 138 12.41 36.81 -6.83
C TRP A 138 11.59 36.51 -8.07
N GLN A 139 11.92 37.17 -9.18
CA GLN A 139 11.20 37.01 -10.44
C GLN A 139 11.74 35.81 -11.23
N ARG A 140 10.87 34.87 -11.56
CA ARG A 140 11.19 33.75 -12.47
C ARG A 140 11.19 34.21 -13.93
N THR A 141 12.12 33.67 -14.72
CA THR A 141 12.11 33.71 -16.19
C THR A 141 12.19 32.28 -16.71
N ASP A 142 11.17 31.85 -17.46
CA ASP A 142 11.17 30.54 -18.12
C ASP A 142 12.18 30.48 -19.27
N ARG A 143 12.93 29.38 -19.36
CA ARG A 143 13.94 29.17 -20.41
C ARG A 143 13.79 27.79 -21.03
N SER A 144 13.95 27.74 -22.34
CA SER A 144 13.94 26.49 -23.11
C SER A 144 14.86 26.63 -24.31
N GLU A 145 15.66 25.60 -24.57
CA GLU A 145 16.55 25.53 -25.73
C GLU A 145 16.50 24.13 -26.34
N GLU A 146 16.63 24.04 -27.66
CA GLU A 146 16.65 22.77 -28.38
C GLU A 146 17.96 22.59 -29.14
N LEU A 147 18.58 21.42 -29.01
CA LEU A 147 19.77 21.02 -29.74
C LEU A 147 19.52 19.74 -30.53
N THR A 148 19.99 19.73 -31.78
CA THR A 148 20.07 18.51 -32.58
C THR A 148 21.48 17.91 -32.46
N LEU A 149 21.57 16.72 -31.89
CA LEU A 149 22.81 16.00 -31.66
C LEU A 149 22.98 14.90 -32.69
N LYS A 150 24.05 14.98 -33.48
CA LYS A 150 24.51 13.86 -34.32
C LYS A 150 25.10 12.76 -33.44
N LEU A 151 24.69 11.52 -33.68
CA LEU A 151 25.10 10.33 -32.95
C LEU A 151 26.24 9.59 -33.68
N PRO A 152 27.49 9.65 -33.18
CA PRO A 152 28.56 8.82 -33.72
C PRO A 152 28.38 7.34 -33.32
N ALA A 153 29.24 6.48 -33.86
CA ALA A 153 29.29 5.06 -33.47
C ALA A 153 29.73 4.86 -32.01
N SER A 154 30.64 5.70 -31.53
CA SER A 154 31.13 5.74 -30.16
C SER A 154 31.64 7.15 -29.85
N GLN A 155 31.44 7.62 -28.63
CA GLN A 155 31.93 8.91 -28.14
C GLN A 155 32.24 8.83 -26.65
N LYS A 156 33.48 9.19 -26.29
CA LYS A 156 33.79 9.56 -24.90
C LYS A 156 32.92 10.77 -24.48
N PRO A 157 32.67 10.98 -23.19
CA PRO A 157 31.92 12.13 -22.71
C PRO A 157 32.46 13.43 -23.32
N ALA A 158 31.62 14.17 -24.03
CA ALA A 158 31.94 15.49 -24.53
C ALA A 158 30.82 16.47 -24.19
N GLU A 159 31.19 17.65 -23.71
CA GLU A 159 30.25 18.71 -23.35
C GLU A 159 29.99 19.62 -24.56
N ARG A 160 28.76 20.08 -24.68
CA ARG A 160 28.34 21.14 -25.61
C ARG A 160 27.68 22.25 -24.82
N ASP A 161 27.91 23.50 -25.19
CA ASP A 161 27.26 24.62 -24.55
C ASP A 161 25.77 24.64 -24.89
N VAL A 162 24.93 24.85 -23.89
CA VAL A 162 23.52 25.13 -24.08
C VAL A 162 23.38 26.62 -24.42
N PRO A 163 22.81 27.00 -25.57
CA PRO A 163 22.63 28.41 -25.94
C PRO A 163 21.88 29.19 -24.87
N ASN A 164 22.13 30.50 -24.75
CA ASN A 164 21.40 31.42 -23.87
C ASN A 164 21.27 30.99 -22.39
N SER A 165 22.12 30.07 -21.93
CA SER A 165 22.01 29.45 -20.61
C SER A 165 22.97 30.02 -19.56
N GLY A 166 23.86 30.93 -19.94
CA GLY A 166 24.85 31.51 -19.02
C GLY A 166 25.90 30.53 -18.49
N GLY A 167 25.98 29.30 -19.04
CA GLY A 167 26.96 28.29 -18.63
C GLY A 167 26.39 26.91 -18.34
N LEU A 168 25.16 26.58 -18.74
CA LEU A 168 24.73 25.18 -18.73
C LEU A 168 25.38 24.43 -19.88
N LYS A 169 25.79 23.19 -19.60
CA LYS A 169 26.41 22.31 -20.60
C LYS A 169 25.68 20.99 -20.69
N LEU A 170 25.56 20.48 -21.90
CA LEU A 170 25.01 19.16 -22.19
C LEU A 170 26.16 18.20 -22.47
N ALA A 171 26.40 17.27 -21.56
CA ALA A 171 27.39 16.21 -21.73
C ALA A 171 26.76 14.99 -22.43
N LEU A 172 27.35 14.57 -23.55
CA LEU A 172 26.95 13.41 -24.33
C LEU A 172 28.02 12.31 -24.26
N SER A 173 27.61 11.08 -23.92
CA SER A 173 28.42 9.88 -24.11
C SER A 173 27.65 8.85 -24.92
N VAL A 174 28.32 8.21 -25.88
CA VAL A 174 27.76 7.14 -26.71
C VAL A 174 28.67 5.94 -26.63
N ARG A 175 28.13 4.78 -26.25
CA ARG A 175 28.89 3.53 -26.14
C ARG A 175 28.16 2.41 -26.88
N PRO A 176 28.86 1.59 -27.68
CA PRO A 176 28.24 0.38 -28.23
C PRO A 176 27.88 -0.58 -27.10
N VAL A 177 26.68 -1.17 -27.16
CA VAL A 177 26.31 -2.28 -26.27
C VAL A 177 27.05 -3.51 -26.79
N ARG A 178 27.74 -4.22 -25.89
CA ARG A 178 28.44 -5.46 -26.26
C ARG A 178 27.40 -6.56 -26.48
N ASP A 179 27.60 -7.33 -27.55
CA ASP A 179 26.85 -8.57 -27.77
C ASP A 179 27.31 -9.59 -26.71
N ILE A 180 26.58 -9.66 -25.60
CA ILE A 180 26.75 -10.70 -24.58
C ILE A 180 25.67 -11.78 -24.78
N PRO A 181 25.95 -13.06 -24.48
CA PRO A 181 24.96 -14.13 -24.63
C PRO A 181 23.63 -13.87 -23.91
N ALA A 182 23.66 -13.18 -22.76
CA ALA A 182 22.46 -12.80 -22.01
C ALA A 182 21.52 -11.84 -22.76
N PHE A 183 22.01 -11.06 -23.72
CA PHE A 183 21.20 -10.16 -24.57
C PHE A 183 20.73 -10.80 -25.88
N GLU A 184 21.07 -12.07 -26.13
CA GLU A 184 20.77 -12.72 -27.40
C GLU A 184 19.26 -12.79 -27.65
N GLY A 185 18.81 -12.09 -28.70
CA GLY A 185 17.39 -11.98 -29.05
C GLY A 185 16.59 -10.96 -28.23
N MET A 186 17.20 -10.30 -27.24
CA MET A 186 16.54 -9.26 -26.41
C MET A 186 16.95 -7.84 -26.83
N VAL A 187 18.19 -7.65 -27.28
CA VAL A 187 18.70 -6.36 -27.76
C VAL A 187 19.14 -6.50 -29.21
N PRO A 188 18.67 -5.64 -30.14
CA PRO A 188 19.13 -5.65 -31.53
C PRO A 188 20.65 -5.45 -31.65
N LYS A 189 21.28 -6.17 -32.58
CA LYS A 189 22.73 -6.05 -32.82
C LYS A 189 23.10 -4.63 -33.25
N GLY A 190 24.18 -4.10 -32.67
CA GLY A 190 24.64 -2.74 -32.94
C GLY A 190 23.88 -1.63 -32.18
N THR A 191 23.04 -2.00 -31.21
CA THR A 191 22.46 -1.07 -30.25
C THR A 191 23.54 -0.24 -29.55
N ARG A 192 23.25 1.04 -29.33
CA ARG A 192 24.13 1.98 -28.62
C ARG A 192 23.45 2.46 -27.34
N SER A 193 24.22 2.51 -26.26
CA SER A 193 23.84 3.20 -25.03
C SER A 193 24.23 4.67 -25.15
N VAL A 194 23.26 5.56 -25.01
CA VAL A 194 23.45 7.01 -25.01
C VAL A 194 23.17 7.53 -23.60
N SER A 195 24.07 8.36 -23.09
CA SER A 195 23.89 9.06 -21.82
C SER A 195 23.98 10.56 -22.05
N LEU A 196 22.97 11.29 -21.57
CA LEU A 196 22.88 12.74 -21.62
C LEU A 196 22.80 13.30 -20.20
N PHE A 197 23.64 14.28 -19.90
CA PHE A 197 23.63 15.00 -18.62
C PHE A 197 23.58 16.50 -18.87
N LEU A 198 22.63 17.17 -18.23
CA LEU A 198 22.65 18.62 -18.06
C LEU A 198 23.51 18.94 -16.83
N VAL A 199 24.57 19.70 -17.03
CA VAL A 199 25.53 20.06 -15.99
C VAL A 199 25.53 21.58 -15.83
N ASN A 200 25.38 22.05 -14.60
CA ASN A 200 25.48 23.47 -14.31
C ASN A 200 26.96 23.88 -14.17
N ARG A 201 27.50 24.52 -15.22
CA ARG A 201 28.87 25.09 -15.28
C ARG A 201 28.84 26.62 -15.24
N ARG A 202 27.75 27.23 -14.75
CA ARG A 202 27.68 28.67 -14.51
C ARG A 202 28.75 29.06 -13.49
N LYS A 203 29.26 30.29 -13.57
CA LYS A 203 30.13 30.82 -12.52
C LYS A 203 29.29 30.99 -11.24
N PRO A 204 29.74 30.49 -10.07
CA PRO A 204 29.06 30.75 -8.81
C PRO A 204 28.92 32.26 -8.57
N ALA A 205 27.74 32.67 -8.09
CA ALA A 205 27.48 34.04 -7.66
C ALA A 205 27.83 34.19 -6.16
N ALA A 206 27.90 35.44 -5.69
CA ALA A 206 28.07 35.74 -4.27
C ALA A 206 26.90 35.17 -3.45
N ASP A 207 27.11 34.89 -2.17
CA ASP A 207 26.11 34.19 -1.31
C ASP A 207 24.72 34.83 -1.32
N GLU A 208 24.65 36.16 -1.36
CA GLU A 208 23.41 36.95 -1.39
C GLU A 208 22.59 36.74 -2.66
N GLU A 209 23.25 36.43 -3.78
CA GLU A 209 22.65 36.24 -5.10
C GLU A 209 22.91 34.84 -5.67
N ARG A 210 23.34 33.89 -4.84
CA ARG A 210 23.82 32.56 -5.29
C ARG A 210 22.80 31.83 -6.18
N ASP A 211 21.51 32.00 -5.89
CA ASP A 211 20.39 31.40 -6.61
C ASP A 211 20.28 31.90 -8.06
N THR A 212 20.85 33.06 -8.39
CA THR A 212 20.91 33.55 -9.79
C THR A 212 21.78 32.67 -10.68
N ALA A 213 22.73 31.94 -10.10
CA ALA A 213 23.60 30.99 -10.79
C ALA A 213 23.01 29.57 -10.84
N PHE A 214 21.88 29.31 -10.17
CA PHE A 214 21.23 28.00 -10.17
C PHE A 214 20.34 27.85 -11.39
N ALA A 215 20.03 26.61 -11.78
CA ALA A 215 19.05 26.31 -12.82
C ALA A 215 17.87 25.56 -12.21
N PHE A 216 16.73 26.24 -12.06
CA PHE A 216 15.55 25.69 -11.40
C PHE A 216 14.64 24.92 -12.36
N GLN A 217 13.82 24.01 -11.83
CA GLN A 217 12.94 23.11 -12.59
C GLN A 217 13.62 22.51 -13.83
N ALA A 218 14.88 22.11 -13.68
CA ALA A 218 15.70 21.71 -14.81
C ALA A 218 15.15 20.41 -15.42
N ALA A 219 14.90 20.37 -16.73
CA ALA A 219 14.33 19.22 -17.41
C ALA A 219 15.03 18.92 -18.76
N LEU A 220 15.11 17.63 -19.09
CA LEU A 220 15.54 17.11 -20.38
C LEU A 220 14.38 16.36 -21.04
N GLU A 221 14.07 16.72 -22.29
CA GLU A 221 13.19 15.96 -23.18
C GLU A 221 14.03 15.48 -24.36
N VAL A 222 14.00 14.17 -24.63
CA VAL A 222 14.79 13.56 -25.70
C VAL A 222 13.86 12.90 -26.68
N ARG A 223 13.97 13.28 -27.96
CA ARG A 223 13.18 12.74 -29.06
C ARG A 223 14.10 12.14 -30.12
N CYS A 224 13.75 10.95 -30.60
CA CYS A 224 14.41 10.30 -31.72
C CYS A 224 13.36 9.93 -32.78
N GLU A 225 13.75 10.03 -34.05
CA GLU A 225 12.90 9.52 -35.13
C GLU A 225 12.77 8.00 -35.02
N GLN A 226 13.83 7.29 -34.66
CA GLN A 226 13.79 5.84 -34.46
C GLN A 226 13.27 5.50 -33.06
N PRO A 227 12.50 4.40 -32.90
CA PRO A 227 12.10 3.93 -31.57
C PRO A 227 13.31 3.63 -30.70
N PHE A 228 13.19 3.98 -29.42
CA PHE A 228 14.14 3.61 -28.39
C PHE A 228 14.11 2.10 -28.20
N VAL A 229 15.27 1.52 -27.93
CA VAL A 229 15.38 0.10 -27.61
C VAL A 229 15.10 -0.06 -26.12
N SER A 230 14.22 -0.98 -25.75
CA SER A 230 13.99 -1.30 -24.35
C SER A 230 15.21 -2.01 -23.76
N ARG A 231 15.59 -1.62 -22.55
CA ARG A 231 16.60 -2.33 -21.78
C ARG A 231 15.96 -3.60 -21.21
N PRO A 232 16.53 -4.78 -21.47
CA PRO A 232 16.05 -6.00 -20.85
C PRO A 232 16.44 -6.01 -19.37
N ASN A 233 15.50 -6.44 -18.53
CA ASN A 233 15.81 -6.79 -17.15
C ASN A 233 16.51 -8.17 -17.14
N LEU A 234 17.77 -8.20 -16.74
CA LEU A 234 18.55 -9.44 -16.67
C LEU A 234 18.61 -10.04 -15.25
N ARG A 235 18.10 -9.35 -14.23
CA ARG A 235 18.31 -9.73 -12.82
C ARG A 235 17.87 -11.17 -12.54
N GLY A 236 16.68 -11.56 -13.01
CA GLY A 236 16.15 -12.91 -12.76
C GLY A 236 16.60 -13.99 -13.76
N LEU A 237 17.39 -13.64 -14.80
CA LEU A 237 17.85 -14.63 -15.79
C LEU A 237 19.01 -15.49 -15.29
N GLU A 238 19.86 -14.90 -14.46
CA GLU A 238 21.06 -15.54 -13.88
C GLU A 238 20.87 -15.87 -12.38
N SER A 239 19.69 -15.58 -11.82
CA SER A 239 19.41 -15.81 -10.41
C SER A 239 18.87 -17.21 -10.15
N ASP A 240 19.40 -17.83 -9.10
CA ASP A 240 18.86 -19.06 -8.52
C ASP A 240 17.69 -18.77 -7.55
N ASP A 241 17.44 -17.49 -7.20
CA ASP A 241 16.33 -17.10 -6.35
C ASP A 241 14.98 -17.25 -7.07
N TRP A 242 14.04 -17.92 -6.42
CA TRP A 242 12.74 -18.23 -7.00
C TRP A 242 11.90 -16.96 -7.26
N ASP A 243 11.93 -16.00 -6.34
CA ASP A 243 11.12 -14.79 -6.43
C ASP A 243 11.65 -13.89 -7.55
N GLU A 244 12.97 -13.76 -7.71
CA GLU A 244 13.59 -13.05 -8.82
C GLU A 244 13.26 -13.68 -10.19
N ARG A 245 13.25 -15.01 -10.28
CA ARG A 245 12.84 -15.73 -11.51
C ARG A 245 11.37 -15.53 -11.85
N VAL A 246 10.49 -15.52 -10.85
CA VAL A 246 9.06 -15.23 -11.04
C VAL A 246 8.85 -13.79 -11.47
N ALA A 247 9.54 -12.84 -10.83
CA ALA A 247 9.48 -11.43 -11.18
C ALA A 247 9.97 -11.17 -12.62
N ASP A 248 11.06 -11.80 -13.05
CA ASP A 248 11.57 -11.69 -14.43
C ASP A 248 10.54 -12.16 -15.48
N LEU A 249 9.74 -13.19 -15.15
CA LEU A 249 8.64 -13.63 -16.01
C LEU A 249 7.44 -12.67 -15.94
N GLN A 250 7.01 -12.28 -14.75
CA GLN A 250 5.84 -11.42 -14.53
C GLN A 250 5.99 -10.02 -15.13
N TYR A 251 7.20 -9.47 -15.09
CA TYR A 251 7.52 -8.15 -15.63
C TYR A 251 8.27 -8.24 -16.97
N GLY A 252 8.20 -9.39 -17.65
CA GLY A 252 8.92 -9.62 -18.90
C GLY A 252 8.47 -8.75 -20.07
N ASP A 253 7.25 -8.21 -20.00
CA ASP A 253 6.65 -7.24 -20.94
C ASP A 253 6.72 -5.79 -20.44
N VAL A 254 7.29 -5.56 -19.25
CA VAL A 254 7.51 -4.22 -18.71
C VAL A 254 8.86 -3.71 -19.17
N TYR A 255 8.83 -2.79 -20.11
CA TYR A 255 10.02 -2.27 -20.78
C TYR A 255 10.57 -1.02 -20.10
N GLU A 256 11.87 -1.06 -19.76
CA GLU A 256 12.63 0.11 -19.30
C GLU A 256 13.28 0.81 -20.51
N TYR A 257 12.80 1.99 -20.90
CA TYR A 257 13.36 2.73 -22.06
C TYR A 257 14.45 3.74 -21.68
N ALA A 258 14.46 4.21 -20.44
CA ALA A 258 15.45 5.16 -19.94
C ALA A 258 15.70 4.94 -18.44
N VAL A 259 16.93 5.25 -18.02
CA VAL A 259 17.37 5.29 -16.62
C VAL A 259 17.79 6.70 -16.31
N GLY A 260 17.15 7.31 -15.33
CA GLY A 260 17.52 8.63 -14.83
C GLY A 260 18.73 8.60 -13.89
N HIS A 261 19.49 9.68 -13.88
CA HIS A 261 20.66 9.90 -13.02
C HIS A 261 20.45 11.20 -12.24
N GLY A 262 20.25 11.07 -10.92
CA GLY A 262 19.87 12.20 -10.05
C GLY A 262 18.43 12.70 -10.25
N VAL A 263 17.64 12.03 -11.11
CA VAL A 263 16.26 12.37 -11.45
C VAL A 263 15.55 11.10 -11.94
N ALA A 264 14.21 11.03 -11.87
CA ALA A 264 13.46 9.93 -12.48
C ALA A 264 13.23 10.18 -13.98
N THR A 265 12.70 9.19 -14.70
CA THR A 265 12.39 9.31 -16.13
C THR A 265 10.98 8.83 -16.46
N ARG A 266 10.39 9.41 -17.51
CA ARG A 266 9.12 8.98 -18.10
C ARG A 266 9.32 8.69 -19.58
N ALA A 267 8.91 7.51 -20.01
CA ALA A 267 8.85 7.13 -21.42
C ALA A 267 7.45 7.43 -21.99
N VAL A 268 7.39 8.00 -23.18
CA VAL A 268 6.14 8.22 -23.92
C VAL A 268 6.09 7.22 -25.07
N GLN A 269 5.09 6.35 -25.03
CA GLN A 269 4.82 5.35 -26.06
C GLN A 269 3.71 5.84 -26.98
N ASP A 270 3.84 5.54 -28.28
CA ASP A 270 2.76 5.72 -29.25
C ASP A 270 1.71 4.60 -29.14
N GLU A 271 0.61 4.72 -29.90
CA GLU A 271 -0.48 3.72 -29.92
C GLU A 271 -0.01 2.30 -30.34
N GLN A 272 1.16 2.20 -30.96
CA GLN A 272 1.77 0.95 -31.40
C GLN A 272 2.76 0.39 -30.35
N GLY A 273 2.89 1.06 -29.20
CA GLY A 273 3.79 0.69 -28.10
C GLY A 273 5.24 1.12 -28.29
N ASN A 274 5.58 1.86 -29.35
CA ASN A 274 6.95 2.31 -29.58
C ASN A 274 7.25 3.56 -28.76
N CYS A 275 8.37 3.57 -28.05
CA CYS A 275 8.85 4.77 -27.37
C CYS A 275 9.74 5.59 -28.30
N ARG A 276 9.36 6.85 -28.59
CA ARG A 276 10.18 7.80 -29.38
C ARG A 276 10.60 9.03 -28.59
N GLU A 277 10.12 9.13 -27.37
CA GLU A 277 10.31 10.29 -26.51
C GLU A 277 10.46 9.85 -25.04
N VAL A 278 11.46 10.41 -24.37
CA VAL A 278 11.72 10.20 -22.95
C VAL A 278 12.01 11.54 -22.27
N HIS A 279 11.56 11.68 -21.03
CA HIS A 279 11.70 12.91 -20.24
C HIS A 279 12.30 12.62 -18.88
N THR A 280 13.01 13.59 -18.31
CA THR A 280 13.31 13.60 -16.87
C THR A 280 12.11 14.07 -16.07
N ARG A 281 11.92 13.53 -14.85
CA ARG A 281 10.82 13.88 -13.95
C ARG A 281 11.33 13.91 -12.51
N TRP A 282 11.22 15.05 -11.84
CA TRP A 282 11.66 15.20 -10.45
C TRP A 282 10.73 14.50 -9.45
N LEU A 283 9.42 14.57 -9.70
CA LEU A 283 8.42 13.87 -8.91
C LEU A 283 7.91 12.66 -9.71
N PRO A 284 8.41 11.43 -9.57
CA PRO A 284 7.85 10.29 -10.30
C PRO A 284 6.38 10.07 -9.93
N ALA A 285 5.55 9.72 -10.91
CA ALA A 285 4.14 9.39 -10.70
C ALA A 285 3.78 8.16 -11.54
N ALA A 286 2.97 7.28 -10.98
CA ALA A 286 2.44 6.10 -11.65
C ALA A 286 0.97 5.93 -11.28
N GLU A 287 0.14 5.58 -12.27
CA GLU A 287 -1.23 5.19 -12.02
C GLU A 287 -1.28 3.72 -11.62
N VAL A 288 -1.94 3.43 -10.50
CA VAL A 288 -2.20 2.06 -10.06
C VAL A 288 -3.63 1.73 -10.43
N GLU A 289 -3.80 0.85 -11.41
CA GLU A 289 -5.11 0.45 -11.88
C GLU A 289 -5.90 -0.28 -10.79
N ARG A 290 -7.22 -0.03 -10.77
CA ARG A 290 -8.12 -0.73 -9.86
C ARG A 290 -8.43 -2.12 -10.42
N VAL A 291 -8.12 -3.16 -9.66
CA VAL A 291 -8.56 -4.52 -9.99
C VAL A 291 -10.06 -4.69 -9.69
N ALA A 292 -10.84 -4.90 -10.75
CA ALA A 292 -12.23 -5.31 -10.69
C ALA A 292 -12.33 -6.82 -10.98
N PRO A 293 -13.13 -7.58 -10.21
CA PRO A 293 -13.35 -8.99 -10.50
C PRO A 293 -14.10 -9.14 -11.84
N ALA A 294 -13.62 -10.04 -12.70
CA ALA A 294 -14.36 -10.42 -13.90
C ALA A 294 -15.64 -11.19 -13.50
N PRO A 295 -16.78 -10.96 -14.17
CA PRO A 295 -17.92 -11.85 -14.04
C PRO A 295 -17.52 -13.25 -14.51
N ILE A 296 -17.94 -14.28 -13.79
CA ILE A 296 -17.76 -15.67 -14.20
C ILE A 296 -19.16 -16.22 -14.44
N GLU A 297 -19.43 -16.60 -15.70
CA GLU A 297 -20.69 -17.20 -16.10
C GLU A 297 -20.92 -18.51 -15.33
N ASP A 298 -22.19 -18.84 -15.07
CA ASP A 298 -22.61 -20.09 -14.43
C ASP A 298 -22.01 -20.36 -13.03
N VAL A 299 -21.49 -19.33 -12.34
CA VAL A 299 -21.02 -19.43 -10.95
C VAL A 299 -21.90 -18.59 -10.04
N GLU A 300 -22.51 -19.23 -9.05
CA GLU A 300 -23.26 -18.54 -8.00
C GLU A 300 -22.30 -17.92 -6.98
N LEU A 301 -22.36 -16.60 -6.83
CA LEU A 301 -21.50 -15.83 -5.94
C LEU A 301 -22.29 -15.14 -4.82
N ALA A 302 -23.62 -15.07 -4.89
CA ALA A 302 -24.42 -14.42 -3.86
C ALA A 302 -24.38 -15.24 -2.56
N MET A 303 -23.90 -14.61 -1.48
CA MET A 303 -23.72 -15.28 -0.19
C MET A 303 -25.03 -15.88 0.32
N GLU A 304 -26.16 -15.18 0.15
CA GLU A 304 -27.46 -15.65 0.63
C GLU A 304 -27.94 -16.90 -0.12
N LYS A 305 -27.74 -16.96 -1.45
CA LYS A 305 -28.08 -18.17 -2.22
C LYS A 305 -27.16 -19.35 -1.92
N LEU A 306 -25.90 -19.09 -1.57
CA LEU A 306 -24.98 -20.12 -1.10
C LEU A 306 -25.35 -20.62 0.30
N ALA A 307 -25.93 -19.76 1.14
CA ALA A 307 -26.49 -20.16 2.44
C ALA A 307 -27.72 -21.09 2.32
N GLU A 308 -28.42 -21.06 1.18
CA GLU A 308 -29.62 -21.83 0.90
C GLU A 308 -29.38 -23.10 0.04
N LEU A 309 -28.12 -23.50 -0.15
CA LEU A 309 -27.81 -24.72 -0.92
C LEU A 309 -28.52 -25.95 -0.32
N PRO A 310 -29.29 -26.76 -1.04
CA PRO A 310 -30.03 -27.89 -0.45
C PRO A 310 -29.15 -29.11 -0.11
N ASP A 311 -28.12 -29.38 -0.91
CA ASP A 311 -27.22 -30.52 -0.75
C ASP A 311 -25.87 -30.27 -1.47
N GLY A 312 -24.95 -31.24 -1.38
CA GLY A 312 -23.65 -31.17 -2.06
C GLY A 312 -23.74 -31.26 -3.59
N ALA A 313 -24.80 -31.85 -4.15
CA ALA A 313 -24.99 -31.90 -5.60
C ALA A 313 -25.32 -30.52 -6.16
N ALA A 314 -26.18 -29.77 -5.45
CA ALA A 314 -26.46 -28.37 -5.75
C ALA A 314 -25.23 -27.48 -5.54
N ALA A 315 -24.41 -27.75 -4.51
CA ALA A 315 -23.14 -27.03 -4.32
C ALA A 315 -22.21 -27.21 -5.53
N ARG A 316 -22.05 -28.45 -6.01
CA ARG A 316 -21.26 -28.75 -7.22
C ARG A 316 -21.86 -28.10 -8.47
N ALA A 317 -23.18 -28.14 -8.63
CA ALA A 317 -23.85 -27.54 -9.78
C ALA A 317 -23.69 -26.01 -9.81
N ARG A 318 -23.74 -25.33 -8.66
CA ARG A 318 -23.69 -23.86 -8.58
C ARG A 318 -22.28 -23.27 -8.54
N MET A 319 -21.26 -24.03 -8.11
CA MET A 319 -19.89 -23.54 -7.98
C MET A 319 -18.88 -24.29 -8.85
N GLY A 320 -19.22 -25.45 -9.42
CA GLY A 320 -18.30 -26.29 -10.18
C GLY A 320 -17.73 -25.59 -11.42
N ALA A 321 -18.50 -24.70 -12.05
CA ALA A 321 -18.02 -23.89 -13.17
C ALA A 321 -16.80 -23.02 -12.81
N LEU A 322 -16.63 -22.64 -11.54
CA LEU A 322 -15.45 -21.89 -11.07
C LEU A 322 -14.15 -22.65 -11.36
N VAL A 323 -14.13 -23.96 -11.09
CA VAL A 323 -12.98 -24.82 -11.36
C VAL A 323 -12.78 -25.00 -12.86
N SER A 324 -13.87 -25.23 -13.61
CA SER A 324 -13.82 -25.39 -15.07
C SER A 324 -13.24 -24.15 -15.76
N HIS A 325 -13.72 -22.95 -15.40
CA HIS A 325 -13.20 -21.69 -15.91
C HIS A 325 -11.73 -21.48 -15.53
N TYR A 326 -11.34 -21.80 -14.29
CA TYR A 326 -9.95 -21.65 -13.88
C TYR A 326 -9.01 -22.62 -14.62
N ARG A 327 -9.41 -23.89 -14.80
CA ARG A 327 -8.65 -24.86 -15.60
C ARG A 327 -8.56 -24.45 -17.07
N ALA A 328 -9.64 -23.92 -17.65
CA ALA A 328 -9.61 -23.39 -19.01
C ALA A 328 -8.64 -22.21 -19.14
N TRP A 329 -8.63 -21.30 -18.16
CA TRP A 329 -7.68 -20.19 -18.09
C TRP A 329 -6.23 -20.68 -17.96
N ILE A 330 -5.95 -21.69 -17.13
CA ILE A 330 -4.62 -22.33 -17.03
C ILE A 330 -4.19 -22.88 -18.40
N GLY A 331 -5.11 -23.56 -19.12
CA GLY A 331 -4.85 -24.05 -20.47
C GLY A 331 -4.52 -22.93 -21.47
N GLN A 332 -5.20 -21.79 -21.38
CA GLN A 332 -4.89 -20.61 -22.20
C GLN A 332 -3.52 -20.02 -21.86
N GLN A 333 -3.12 -20.00 -20.57
CA GLN A 333 -1.78 -19.53 -20.17
C GLN A 333 -0.67 -20.49 -20.63
N GLN A 334 -0.94 -21.80 -20.67
CA GLN A 334 0.00 -22.79 -21.20
C GLN A 334 0.39 -22.50 -22.66
N ALA A 335 -0.53 -21.96 -23.46
CA ALA A 335 -0.26 -21.55 -24.84
C ALA A 335 0.61 -20.28 -24.95
N LYS A 336 0.75 -19.50 -23.88
CA LYS A 336 1.52 -18.25 -23.80
C LYS A 336 2.92 -18.43 -23.19
N VAL A 337 3.28 -19.65 -22.81
CA VAL A 337 4.59 -19.92 -22.21
C VAL A 337 5.72 -19.49 -23.16
N PRO A 338 6.66 -18.64 -22.71
CA PRO A 338 7.73 -18.15 -23.58
C PRO A 338 8.63 -19.31 -24.02
N ALA A 339 9.00 -19.33 -25.30
CA ALA A 339 9.90 -20.34 -25.85
C ALA A 339 11.36 -20.14 -25.39
N LYS A 340 11.74 -18.89 -25.14
CA LYS A 340 13.06 -18.47 -24.66
C LYS A 340 12.92 -17.26 -23.72
N PRO A 341 13.89 -17.06 -22.80
CA PRO A 341 14.96 -17.99 -22.42
C PRO A 341 14.44 -19.21 -21.66
N LYS A 342 15.24 -20.29 -21.57
CA LYS A 342 14.86 -21.58 -20.96
C LYS A 342 14.39 -21.43 -19.52
N CYS A 343 15.05 -20.57 -18.74
CA CYS A 343 14.69 -20.29 -17.35
C CYS A 343 13.26 -19.76 -17.20
N ARG A 344 12.83 -18.80 -18.05
CA ARG A 344 11.45 -18.29 -18.08
C ARG A 344 10.44 -19.38 -18.41
N LYS A 345 10.77 -20.27 -19.35
CA LYS A 345 9.92 -21.42 -19.70
C LYS A 345 9.75 -22.36 -18.51
N GLU A 346 10.83 -22.71 -17.83
CA GLU A 346 10.79 -23.58 -16.64
C GLU A 346 9.98 -22.94 -15.50
N THR A 347 10.22 -21.66 -15.20
CA THR A 347 9.45 -20.91 -14.20
C THR A 347 7.96 -20.89 -14.55
N ALA A 348 7.61 -20.64 -15.81
CA ALA A 348 6.22 -20.63 -16.26
C ALA A 348 5.55 -22.00 -16.09
N ILE A 349 6.24 -23.09 -16.43
CA ILE A 349 5.71 -24.46 -16.27
C ILE A 349 5.45 -24.78 -14.78
N GLU A 350 6.37 -24.41 -13.90
CA GLU A 350 6.22 -24.60 -12.45
C GLU A 350 5.03 -23.78 -11.90
N LEU A 351 4.88 -22.51 -12.30
CA LEU A 351 3.72 -21.69 -11.92
C LEU A 351 2.40 -22.28 -12.40
N LEU A 352 2.36 -22.83 -13.62
CA LEU A 352 1.17 -23.50 -14.16
C LEU A 352 0.87 -24.81 -13.40
N SER A 353 1.90 -25.54 -12.99
CA SER A 353 1.73 -26.72 -12.11
C SER A 353 1.12 -26.32 -10.77
N ARG A 354 1.64 -25.26 -10.13
CA ARG A 354 1.07 -24.73 -8.87
C ARG A 354 -0.36 -24.22 -9.04
N ALA A 355 -0.68 -23.59 -10.16
CA ALA A 355 -2.06 -23.19 -10.49
C ALA A 355 -2.98 -24.41 -10.63
N GLY A 356 -2.48 -25.51 -11.22
CA GLY A 356 -3.17 -26.80 -11.27
C GLY A 356 -3.47 -27.35 -9.88
N VAL A 357 -2.47 -27.37 -8.98
CA VAL A 357 -2.65 -27.78 -7.58
C VAL A 357 -3.71 -26.91 -6.88
N ALA A 358 -3.69 -25.58 -7.10
CA ALA A 358 -4.72 -24.70 -6.55
C ALA A 358 -6.12 -25.04 -7.09
N ALA A 359 -6.26 -25.33 -8.38
CA ALA A 359 -7.53 -25.77 -8.98
C ALA A 359 -8.03 -27.09 -8.36
N ASP A 360 -7.14 -28.06 -8.15
CA ASP A 360 -7.45 -29.34 -7.51
C ASP A 360 -7.93 -29.14 -6.05
N ARG A 361 -7.30 -28.22 -5.31
CA ARG A 361 -7.70 -27.87 -3.93
C ARG A 361 -9.07 -27.20 -3.87
N ILE A 362 -9.38 -26.29 -4.81
CA ILE A 362 -10.71 -25.67 -4.91
C ILE A 362 -11.77 -26.74 -5.19
N GLU A 363 -11.50 -27.62 -6.16
CA GLU A 363 -12.40 -28.73 -6.50
C GLU A 363 -12.64 -29.66 -5.31
N ALA A 364 -11.58 -30.04 -4.60
CA ALA A 364 -11.69 -30.85 -3.39
C ALA A 364 -12.53 -30.16 -2.30
N GLY A 365 -12.41 -28.84 -2.15
CA GLY A 365 -13.26 -28.04 -1.27
C GLY A 365 -14.75 -28.11 -1.63
N ILE A 366 -15.09 -28.06 -2.92
CA ILE A 366 -16.47 -28.22 -3.39
C ILE A 366 -16.97 -29.64 -3.12
N GLU A 367 -16.15 -30.66 -3.38
CA GLU A 367 -16.53 -32.06 -3.16
C GLU A 367 -16.78 -32.38 -1.69
N LEU A 368 -16.07 -31.72 -0.76
CA LEU A 368 -16.31 -31.86 0.68
C LEU A 368 -17.69 -31.38 1.12
N LEU A 369 -18.36 -30.52 0.36
CA LEU A 369 -19.72 -30.06 0.66
C LEU A 369 -20.78 -31.15 0.50
N LYS A 370 -20.40 -32.37 0.09
CA LYS A 370 -21.25 -33.56 0.18
C LYS A 370 -21.42 -34.06 1.62
N ASP A 371 -20.47 -33.76 2.51
CA ASP A 371 -20.61 -34.03 3.93
C ASP A 371 -21.64 -33.05 4.54
N PRO A 372 -22.73 -33.54 5.16
CA PRO A 372 -23.78 -32.68 5.70
C PRO A 372 -23.30 -31.67 6.74
N GLN A 373 -22.32 -32.03 7.57
CA GLN A 373 -21.79 -31.16 8.61
C GLN A 373 -20.91 -30.06 8.02
N VAL A 374 -20.12 -30.38 7.00
CA VAL A 374 -19.31 -29.40 6.26
C VAL A 374 -20.19 -28.45 5.47
N LEU A 375 -21.25 -28.97 4.83
CA LEU A 375 -22.23 -28.16 4.12
C LEU A 375 -22.96 -27.20 5.07
N GLU A 376 -23.38 -27.66 6.23
CA GLU A 376 -24.07 -26.80 7.21
C GLU A 376 -23.14 -25.69 7.73
N ALA A 377 -21.89 -26.01 8.02
CA ALA A 377 -20.89 -25.00 8.37
C ALA A 377 -20.70 -23.97 7.25
N PHE A 378 -20.67 -24.42 5.99
CA PHE A 378 -20.56 -23.54 4.83
C PHE A 378 -21.78 -22.64 4.66
N ARG A 379 -23.00 -23.17 4.86
CA ARG A 379 -24.25 -22.38 4.79
C ARG A 379 -24.27 -21.28 5.85
N LEU A 380 -24.01 -21.64 7.10
CA LEU A 380 -23.98 -20.70 8.22
C LEU A 380 -22.89 -19.65 8.04
N ALA A 381 -21.70 -20.03 7.57
CA ALA A 381 -20.63 -19.09 7.26
C ALA A 381 -21.05 -18.06 6.20
N ASN A 382 -21.71 -18.51 5.12
CA ASN A 382 -22.24 -17.61 4.10
C ASN A 382 -23.34 -16.69 4.65
N LYS A 383 -24.25 -17.21 5.48
CA LYS A 383 -25.31 -16.44 6.15
C LYS A 383 -24.73 -15.32 7.02
N VAL A 384 -23.78 -15.62 7.90
CA VAL A 384 -23.18 -14.61 8.78
C VAL A 384 -22.35 -13.58 8.01
N MET A 385 -21.65 -14.00 6.95
CA MET A 385 -20.92 -13.09 6.07
C MET A 385 -21.87 -12.15 5.33
N ALA A 386 -23.03 -12.64 4.87
CA ALA A 386 -24.04 -11.81 4.24
C ALA A 386 -24.61 -10.76 5.21
N VAL A 387 -24.97 -11.18 6.43
CA VAL A 387 -25.47 -10.29 7.47
C VAL A 387 -24.42 -9.22 7.83
N ALA A 388 -23.17 -9.62 8.05
CA ALA A 388 -22.09 -8.69 8.38
C ALA A 388 -21.83 -7.68 7.24
N ALA A 389 -21.86 -8.13 5.99
CA ALA A 389 -21.69 -7.28 4.82
C ALA A 389 -22.84 -6.26 4.69
N ARG A 390 -24.11 -6.69 4.85
CA ARG A 390 -25.27 -5.78 4.83
C ARG A 390 -25.18 -4.72 5.92
N ARG A 391 -24.82 -5.10 7.15
CA ARG A 391 -24.62 -4.15 8.26
C ARG A 391 -23.58 -3.09 7.92
N ARG A 392 -22.43 -3.52 7.39
CA ARG A 392 -21.33 -2.62 7.03
C ARG A 392 -21.70 -1.69 5.87
N PHE A 393 -22.23 -2.23 4.77
CA PHE A 393 -22.61 -1.42 3.61
C PHE A 393 -23.80 -0.51 3.92
N GLY A 394 -24.73 -0.94 4.76
CA GLY A 394 -25.79 -0.11 5.30
C GLY A 394 -25.23 1.10 6.05
N ALA A 395 -24.31 0.88 7.00
CA ALA A 395 -23.64 1.97 7.72
C ALA A 395 -22.87 2.92 6.78
N MET A 396 -22.08 2.38 5.84
CA MET A 396 -21.31 3.18 4.88
C MET A 396 -22.18 4.03 3.94
N ARG A 397 -23.33 3.50 3.52
CA ARG A 397 -24.28 4.17 2.61
C ARG A 397 -25.38 4.94 3.36
N LYS A 398 -25.39 4.90 4.70
CA LYS A 398 -26.47 5.41 5.55
C LYS A 398 -27.86 4.85 5.16
N LEU A 399 -27.90 3.56 4.84
CA LEU A 399 -29.09 2.80 4.48
C LEU A 399 -29.43 1.78 5.57
N ASP A 400 -30.71 1.42 5.66
CA ASP A 400 -31.12 0.27 6.46
C ASP A 400 -30.45 -1.01 5.88
N PRO A 401 -29.80 -1.85 6.69
CA PRO A 401 -29.23 -3.12 6.24
C PRO A 401 -30.20 -4.00 5.45
N ALA A 402 -31.51 -3.92 5.70
CA ALA A 402 -32.53 -4.71 5.00
C ALA A 402 -32.74 -4.28 3.53
N VAL A 403 -32.42 -3.03 3.18
CA VAL A 403 -32.53 -2.53 1.79
C VAL A 403 -31.21 -2.59 1.02
N VAL A 404 -30.16 -3.11 1.64
CA VAL A 404 -28.86 -3.31 0.98
C VAL A 404 -28.94 -4.55 0.10
N ASP A 405 -28.49 -4.39 -1.15
CA ASP A 405 -28.38 -5.47 -2.13
C ASP A 405 -27.72 -6.72 -1.54
N SER A 406 -28.13 -7.90 -2.01
CA SER A 406 -27.56 -9.17 -1.57
C SER A 406 -26.04 -9.16 -1.82
N PRO A 407 -25.21 -9.35 -0.78
CA PRO A 407 -23.77 -9.32 -0.94
C PRO A 407 -23.30 -10.57 -1.68
N ALA A 408 -22.34 -10.39 -2.58
CA ALA A 408 -21.74 -11.47 -3.35
C ALA A 408 -20.23 -11.53 -3.10
N TRP A 409 -19.70 -12.74 -3.16
CA TRP A 409 -18.27 -12.98 -3.19
C TRP A 409 -17.66 -12.43 -4.48
N ARG A 410 -16.45 -11.91 -4.39
CA ARG A 410 -15.56 -11.86 -5.55
C ARG A 410 -15.06 -13.29 -5.81
N PRO A 411 -14.87 -13.72 -7.08
CA PRO A 411 -14.49 -15.09 -7.38
C PRO A 411 -13.28 -15.62 -6.59
N PHE A 412 -12.24 -14.79 -6.43
CA PHE A 412 -11.04 -15.19 -5.68
C PHE A 412 -11.32 -15.38 -4.18
N GLN A 413 -12.29 -14.67 -3.60
CA GLN A 413 -12.63 -14.81 -2.18
C GLN A 413 -13.29 -16.16 -1.94
N LEU A 414 -14.22 -16.55 -2.82
CA LEU A 414 -14.87 -17.86 -2.77
C LEU A 414 -13.86 -18.98 -3.06
N ALA A 415 -12.99 -18.80 -4.07
CA ALA A 415 -11.91 -19.74 -4.37
C ALA A 415 -10.97 -19.94 -3.16
N PHE A 416 -10.59 -18.85 -2.48
CA PHE A 416 -9.76 -18.90 -1.27
C PHE A 416 -10.44 -19.63 -0.11
N LEU A 417 -11.74 -19.42 0.08
CA LEU A 417 -12.51 -20.18 1.06
C LEU A 417 -12.48 -21.68 0.73
N LEU A 418 -12.85 -22.04 -0.51
CA LEU A 418 -12.96 -23.43 -0.98
C LEU A 418 -11.62 -24.18 -0.91
N MET A 419 -10.53 -23.56 -1.38
CA MET A 419 -9.20 -24.21 -1.42
C MET A 419 -8.66 -24.57 -0.02
N ASN A 420 -9.15 -23.93 1.03
CA ASN A 420 -8.69 -24.13 2.41
C ASN A 420 -9.55 -25.13 3.19
N LEU A 421 -10.76 -25.47 2.71
CA LEU A 421 -11.71 -26.28 3.49
C LEU A 421 -11.13 -27.64 3.88
N LYS A 422 -10.46 -28.33 2.95
CA LYS A 422 -9.95 -29.68 3.20
C LYS A 422 -8.90 -29.73 4.30
N GLY A 423 -7.94 -28.81 4.30
CA GLY A 423 -6.92 -28.70 5.35
C GLY A 423 -7.51 -28.34 6.73
N ILE A 424 -8.70 -27.74 6.80
CA ILE A 424 -9.42 -27.45 8.05
C ILE A 424 -10.24 -28.66 8.51
N VAL A 425 -10.93 -29.31 7.57
CA VAL A 425 -11.85 -30.43 7.83
C VAL A 425 -11.08 -31.70 8.19
N GLU A 426 -9.94 -31.95 7.57
CA GLU A 426 -9.13 -33.17 7.71
C GLU A 426 -7.78 -32.88 8.40
N PRO A 427 -7.63 -33.13 9.71
CA PRO A 427 -6.40 -32.77 10.45
C PRO A 427 -5.11 -33.45 9.99
N LEU A 428 -5.23 -34.60 9.30
CA LEU A 428 -4.10 -35.39 8.77
C LEU A 428 -3.82 -35.10 7.28
N HIS A 429 -4.56 -34.19 6.66
CA HIS A 429 -4.34 -33.83 5.25
C HIS A 429 -3.06 -33.03 5.09
N SER A 430 -2.33 -33.24 3.99
CA SER A 430 -1.06 -32.53 3.69
C SER A 430 -1.22 -31.01 3.69
N ASP A 431 -2.38 -30.51 3.23
CA ASP A 431 -2.71 -29.08 3.21
C ASP A 431 -2.68 -28.43 4.60
N ARG A 432 -2.76 -29.22 5.69
CA ARG A 432 -2.68 -28.69 7.06
C ARG A 432 -1.34 -27.98 7.34
N ALA A 433 -0.28 -28.37 6.63
CA ALA A 433 1.05 -27.78 6.75
C ALA A 433 1.31 -26.64 5.75
N VAL A 434 0.33 -26.30 4.89
CA VAL A 434 0.49 -25.28 3.85
C VAL A 434 0.19 -23.89 4.40
N VAL A 435 1.03 -22.92 4.02
CA VAL A 435 0.80 -21.48 4.25
C VAL A 435 0.33 -20.85 2.95
N ASP A 436 -0.96 -20.47 2.89
CA ASP A 436 -1.53 -19.83 1.71
C ASP A 436 -1.36 -18.30 1.73
N LEU A 437 -0.74 -17.76 0.68
CA LEU A 437 -0.54 -16.32 0.50
C LEU A 437 -1.64 -15.71 -0.38
N LEU A 438 -2.45 -14.81 0.20
CA LEU A 438 -3.47 -14.06 -0.55
C LEU A 438 -2.92 -12.73 -1.08
N PHE A 439 -2.33 -12.76 -2.28
CA PHE A 439 -1.74 -11.59 -2.93
C PHE A 439 -2.73 -10.88 -3.89
N PHE A 440 -3.35 -9.80 -3.42
CA PHE A 440 -4.24 -8.94 -4.19
C PHE A 440 -3.96 -7.47 -3.85
N PRO A 441 -4.25 -6.50 -4.73
CA PRO A 441 -4.05 -5.08 -4.44
C PRO A 441 -4.88 -4.60 -3.23
N THR A 442 -4.49 -3.45 -2.68
CA THR A 442 -5.24 -2.78 -1.60
C THR A 442 -6.64 -2.40 -2.09
N GLY A 443 -7.64 -2.48 -1.21
CA GLY A 443 -9.05 -2.30 -1.60
C GLY A 443 -9.65 -3.43 -2.45
N GLY A 444 -8.89 -4.49 -2.75
CA GLY A 444 -9.33 -5.64 -3.56
C GLY A 444 -10.31 -6.61 -2.86
N GLY A 445 -10.59 -6.42 -1.56
CA GLY A 445 -11.48 -7.29 -0.79
C GLY A 445 -10.81 -8.53 -0.18
N LYS A 446 -9.52 -8.44 0.18
CA LYS A 446 -8.81 -9.55 0.85
C LYS A 446 -9.45 -9.93 2.19
N THR A 447 -10.00 -8.93 2.89
CA THR A 447 -10.55 -9.09 4.23
C THR A 447 -11.70 -10.08 4.29
N GLU A 448 -12.61 -9.99 3.33
CA GLU A 448 -13.78 -10.85 3.30
C GLU A 448 -13.41 -12.32 3.07
N ALA A 449 -12.33 -12.61 2.32
CA ALA A 449 -11.88 -13.98 2.05
C ALA A 449 -11.46 -14.72 3.33
N TYR A 450 -10.55 -14.14 4.12
CA TYR A 450 -10.10 -14.79 5.35
C TYR A 450 -11.16 -14.71 6.47
N LEU A 451 -12.03 -13.70 6.48
CA LEU A 451 -13.17 -13.64 7.41
C LEU A 451 -14.20 -14.74 7.10
N GLY A 452 -14.45 -15.04 5.82
CA GLY A 452 -15.27 -16.18 5.42
C GLY A 452 -14.68 -17.51 5.89
N LEU A 453 -13.37 -17.68 5.74
CA LEU A 453 -12.66 -18.88 6.21
C LEU A 453 -12.69 -19.00 7.74
N ALA A 454 -12.53 -17.89 8.45
CA ALA A 454 -12.67 -17.83 9.91
C ALA A 454 -14.09 -18.22 10.35
N ALA A 455 -15.12 -17.66 9.72
CA ALA A 455 -16.52 -17.99 10.00
C ALA A 455 -16.80 -19.48 9.81
N PHE A 456 -16.38 -20.06 8.67
CA PHE A 456 -16.48 -21.49 8.42
C PHE A 456 -15.79 -22.32 9.50
N THR A 457 -14.53 -21.99 9.82
CA THR A 457 -13.73 -22.72 10.82
C THR A 457 -14.40 -22.70 12.20
N LEU A 458 -14.88 -21.52 12.61
CA LEU A 458 -15.53 -21.32 13.90
C LEU A 458 -16.82 -22.13 14.02
N VAL A 459 -17.69 -22.08 13.00
CA VAL A 459 -18.94 -22.84 12.98
C VAL A 459 -18.66 -24.34 12.90
N TYR A 460 -17.80 -24.78 11.98
CA TYR A 460 -17.47 -26.19 11.79
C TYR A 460 -16.92 -26.83 13.08
N ARG A 461 -16.08 -26.11 13.83
CA ARG A 461 -15.58 -26.59 15.13
C ARG A 461 -16.70 -26.84 16.14
N ARG A 462 -17.71 -25.95 16.20
CA ARG A 462 -18.87 -26.13 17.08
C ARG A 462 -19.73 -27.32 16.68
N LEU A 463 -20.01 -27.45 15.39
CA LEU A 463 -20.81 -28.56 14.86
C LEU A 463 -20.11 -29.90 15.08
N ARG A 464 -18.81 -29.99 14.77
CA ARG A 464 -18.04 -31.25 14.86
C ARG A 464 -17.83 -31.74 16.29
N ASN A 465 -17.54 -30.82 17.20
CA ASN A 465 -17.22 -31.15 18.59
C ASN A 465 -18.10 -30.31 19.53
N PRO A 466 -19.40 -30.64 19.67
CA PRO A 466 -20.29 -29.89 20.55
C PRO A 466 -19.80 -29.97 22.00
N GLY A 467 -19.58 -28.81 22.61
CA GLY A 467 -19.10 -28.70 24.00
C GLY A 467 -18.03 -27.64 24.21
N MET A 468 -17.49 -27.58 25.44
CA MET A 468 -16.47 -26.60 25.82
C MET A 468 -15.13 -26.78 25.12
N THR A 469 -14.82 -27.97 24.59
CA THR A 469 -13.56 -28.24 23.88
C THR A 469 -13.50 -27.62 22.48
N SER A 470 -14.66 -27.29 21.89
CA SER A 470 -14.72 -26.46 20.68
C SER A 470 -14.71 -24.97 20.98
N ALA A 471 -14.93 -24.57 22.23
CA ALA A 471 -14.70 -23.21 22.70
C ALA A 471 -13.20 -22.96 22.88
N GLY A 472 -12.72 -21.78 22.48
CA GLY A 472 -11.31 -21.41 22.56
C GLY A 472 -10.77 -20.81 21.26
N MET A 473 -9.57 -20.23 21.34
CA MET A 473 -8.93 -19.54 20.24
C MET A 473 -8.76 -20.47 19.03
N SER A 474 -9.40 -20.10 17.93
CA SER A 474 -9.35 -20.82 16.65
C SER A 474 -8.75 -19.96 15.54
N VAL A 475 -8.86 -18.63 15.67
CA VAL A 475 -8.36 -17.66 14.71
C VAL A 475 -7.48 -16.66 15.43
N LEU A 476 -6.27 -16.46 14.91
CA LEU A 476 -5.31 -15.48 15.39
C LEU A 476 -4.90 -14.57 14.23
N MET A 477 -5.21 -13.30 14.33
CA MET A 477 -4.85 -12.28 13.35
C MET A 477 -3.77 -11.36 13.91
N ARG A 478 -2.64 -11.30 13.21
CA ARG A 478 -1.50 -10.44 13.58
C ARG A 478 -1.38 -9.24 12.66
N TYR A 479 -1.19 -8.05 13.24
CA TYR A 479 -0.92 -6.81 12.49
C TYR A 479 0.41 -6.17 12.93
N THR A 480 1.09 -5.55 11.97
CA THR A 480 2.33 -4.80 12.21
C THR A 480 2.07 -3.36 12.62
N LEU A 481 0.99 -2.72 12.11
CA LEU A 481 0.66 -1.31 12.40
C LEU A 481 -0.58 -1.17 13.29
N ARG A 482 -0.49 -0.29 14.30
CA ARG A 482 -1.59 -0.02 15.26
C ARG A 482 -2.86 0.51 14.59
N LEU A 483 -2.74 1.47 13.67
CA LEU A 483 -3.89 2.07 12.98
C LEU A 483 -4.70 1.05 12.16
N LEU A 484 -4.03 0.12 11.48
CA LEU A 484 -4.68 -0.96 10.73
C LEU A 484 -5.44 -1.94 11.64
N THR A 485 -5.01 -2.06 12.89
CA THR A 485 -5.60 -2.99 13.86
C THR A 485 -7.05 -2.60 14.19
N LEU A 486 -7.37 -1.31 14.27
CA LEU A 486 -8.70 -0.82 14.66
C LEU A 486 -9.76 -0.99 13.57
N ASP A 487 -9.42 -0.66 12.32
CA ASP A 487 -10.34 -0.82 11.19
C ASP A 487 -10.66 -2.30 10.92
N GLN A 488 -9.68 -3.18 11.12
CA GLN A 488 -9.88 -4.62 11.00
C GLN A 488 -10.61 -5.22 12.22
N LEU A 489 -10.39 -4.68 13.42
CA LEU A 489 -11.17 -5.03 14.60
C LEU A 489 -12.65 -4.72 14.40
N SER A 490 -12.99 -3.55 13.86
CA SER A 490 -14.38 -3.19 13.58
C SER A 490 -15.04 -4.24 12.67
N ARG A 491 -14.39 -4.61 11.57
CA ARG A 491 -14.89 -5.62 10.63
C ARG A 491 -15.05 -7.01 11.23
N ALA A 492 -14.02 -7.49 11.92
CA ALA A 492 -14.07 -8.81 12.58
C ALA A 492 -15.11 -8.82 13.70
N SER A 493 -15.28 -7.72 14.43
CA SER A 493 -16.30 -7.60 15.49
C SER A 493 -17.71 -7.67 14.92
N THR A 494 -18.00 -7.06 13.75
CA THR A 494 -19.30 -7.22 13.09
C THR A 494 -19.59 -8.67 12.72
N LEU A 495 -18.59 -9.41 12.21
CA LEU A 495 -18.72 -10.84 11.93
C LEU A 495 -19.02 -11.65 13.19
N ILE A 496 -18.29 -11.40 14.27
CA ILE A 496 -18.43 -12.13 15.53
C ILE A 496 -19.79 -11.81 16.19
N CYS A 497 -20.28 -10.57 16.05
CA CYS A 497 -21.65 -10.22 16.39
C CYS A 497 -22.68 -11.04 15.57
N ALA A 498 -22.47 -11.21 14.27
CA ALA A 498 -23.36 -12.04 13.44
C ALA A 498 -23.35 -13.52 13.88
N LEU A 499 -22.16 -14.08 14.13
CA LEU A 499 -21.98 -15.46 14.64
C LEU A 499 -22.64 -15.66 16.00
N GLU A 500 -22.48 -14.71 16.93
CA GLU A 500 -23.09 -14.80 18.26
C GLU A 500 -24.62 -14.74 18.19
N ARG A 501 -25.20 -13.95 17.27
CA ARG A 501 -26.66 -13.94 17.07
C ARG A 501 -27.16 -15.28 16.51
N GLU A 502 -26.45 -15.87 15.56
CA GLU A 502 -26.78 -17.20 15.05
C GLU A 502 -26.70 -18.25 16.16
N ARG A 503 -25.65 -18.21 16.99
CA ARG A 503 -25.50 -19.10 18.15
C ARG A 503 -26.64 -18.95 19.16
N GLN A 504 -27.07 -17.72 19.46
CA GLN A 504 -28.19 -17.48 20.36
C GLN A 504 -29.52 -18.05 19.85
N GLN A 505 -29.69 -18.15 18.52
CA GLN A 505 -30.88 -18.74 17.89
C GLN A 505 -30.80 -20.28 17.78
N HIS A 506 -29.57 -20.82 17.76
CA HIS A 506 -29.29 -22.24 17.53
C HIS A 506 -28.32 -22.81 18.59
N ALA A 507 -28.58 -22.51 19.86
CA ALA A 507 -27.69 -22.87 20.97
C ALA A 507 -27.54 -24.40 21.15
N ASP A 508 -28.57 -25.15 20.76
CA ASP A 508 -28.58 -26.61 20.71
C ASP A 508 -27.54 -27.19 19.73
N GLN A 509 -27.25 -26.46 18.64
CA GLN A 509 -26.31 -26.89 17.60
C GLN A 509 -24.92 -26.27 17.77
N LEU A 510 -24.87 -24.98 18.14
CA LEU A 510 -23.63 -24.20 18.19
C LEU A 510 -23.02 -24.11 19.61
N GLY A 511 -23.74 -24.63 20.61
CA GLY A 511 -23.32 -24.70 22.01
C GLY A 511 -23.56 -23.42 22.79
N ASP A 512 -23.39 -23.51 24.11
CA ASP A 512 -23.68 -22.42 25.05
C ASP A 512 -22.58 -21.36 25.15
N TRP A 513 -21.34 -21.70 24.80
CA TRP A 513 -20.22 -20.77 24.94
C TRP A 513 -20.23 -19.71 23.83
N PRO A 514 -20.19 -18.41 24.14
CA PRO A 514 -20.27 -17.34 23.14
C PRO A 514 -19.18 -17.39 22.07
N PHE A 515 -19.49 -16.89 20.88
CA PHE A 515 -18.44 -16.50 19.93
C PHE A 515 -17.92 -15.11 20.33
N GLU A 516 -16.64 -15.00 20.65
CA GLU A 516 -16.04 -13.76 21.15
C GLU A 516 -14.77 -13.39 20.39
N ILE A 517 -14.50 -12.08 20.32
CA ILE A 517 -13.28 -11.51 19.78
C ILE A 517 -12.47 -10.80 20.85
N GLY A 518 -11.19 -11.13 20.95
CA GLY A 518 -10.24 -10.48 21.83
C GLY A 518 -9.36 -9.47 21.09
N LEU A 519 -9.12 -8.31 21.70
CA LEU A 519 -8.13 -7.33 21.28
C LEU A 519 -6.93 -7.40 22.21
N TRP A 520 -5.85 -8.05 21.75
CA TRP A 520 -4.63 -8.31 22.53
C TRP A 520 -3.47 -7.47 22.01
N VAL A 521 -3.39 -6.23 22.49
CA VAL A 521 -2.45 -5.21 22.00
C VAL A 521 -1.66 -4.58 23.15
N GLY A 522 -0.70 -3.71 22.81
CA GLY A 522 0.11 -3.02 23.80
C GLY A 522 -0.70 -2.15 24.79
N ARG A 523 -0.16 -1.99 26.01
CA ARG A 523 -0.78 -1.27 27.15
C ARG A 523 -1.25 0.16 26.86
N ALA A 524 -0.67 0.79 25.83
CA ALA A 524 -1.08 2.12 25.38
C ALA A 524 -2.51 2.12 24.81
N ALA A 525 -2.91 1.05 24.12
CA ALA A 525 -4.20 0.96 23.45
C ALA A 525 -5.28 0.31 24.32
N THR A 526 -4.95 -0.75 25.07
CA THR A 526 -5.89 -1.45 25.96
C THR A 526 -5.30 -1.68 27.35
N PRO A 527 -6.13 -1.75 28.41
CA PRO A 527 -5.68 -2.19 29.73
C PRO A 527 -5.23 -3.66 29.71
N ASN A 528 -4.16 -3.98 30.42
CA ASN A 528 -3.77 -5.38 30.65
C ASN A 528 -4.54 -5.98 31.85
N GLU A 529 -4.77 -5.18 32.89
CA GLU A 529 -5.36 -5.59 34.16
C GLU A 529 -6.73 -4.96 34.39
N MET A 530 -7.64 -5.65 35.09
CA MET A 530 -8.93 -5.07 35.46
C MET A 530 -8.79 -3.98 36.54
N GLY A 531 -7.90 -4.20 37.50
CA GLY A 531 -7.70 -3.31 38.66
C GLY A 531 -8.80 -3.40 39.71
N HIS A 532 -8.60 -2.75 40.85
CA HIS A 532 -9.55 -2.70 41.96
C HIS A 532 -9.47 -1.35 42.71
N LYS A 533 -10.43 -1.08 43.59
CA LYS A 533 -10.44 0.15 44.37
C LYS A 533 -9.24 0.19 45.31
N GLY A 534 -8.39 1.20 45.13
CA GLY A 534 -7.19 1.40 45.95
C GLY A 534 -5.91 0.84 45.32
N ASP A 535 -5.97 0.26 44.11
CA ASP A 535 -4.81 -0.30 43.39
C ASP A 535 -3.77 0.75 42.97
N GLY A 536 -4.18 2.01 42.81
CA GLY A 536 -3.30 3.11 42.40
C GLY A 536 -2.81 3.02 40.94
N ASN A 537 -3.25 2.03 40.15
CA ASN A 537 -2.80 1.84 38.76
C ASN A 537 -3.67 2.66 37.80
N PRO A 538 -3.18 3.76 37.20
CA PRO A 538 -3.97 4.60 36.31
C PRO A 538 -4.29 3.92 34.96
N ASN A 539 -3.59 2.82 34.64
CA ASN A 539 -3.75 2.08 33.40
C ASN A 539 -4.70 0.88 33.50
N SER A 540 -5.28 0.61 34.68
CA SER A 540 -6.25 -0.47 34.85
C SER A 540 -7.57 -0.18 34.12
N ALA A 541 -8.30 -1.24 33.74
CA ALA A 541 -9.59 -1.11 33.08
C ALA A 541 -10.59 -0.30 33.92
N ARG A 542 -10.55 -0.51 35.25
CA ARG A 542 -11.31 0.27 36.23
C ARG A 542 -10.98 1.76 36.15
N ALA A 543 -9.70 2.13 36.27
CA ALA A 543 -9.28 3.52 36.29
C ALA A 543 -9.66 4.25 34.99
N ARG A 544 -9.39 3.64 33.83
CA ARG A 544 -9.76 4.21 32.52
C ARG A 544 -11.27 4.35 32.35
N THR A 545 -12.05 3.35 32.77
CA THR A 545 -13.52 3.38 32.65
C THR A 545 -14.14 4.43 33.57
N ILE A 546 -13.70 4.55 34.82
CA ILE A 546 -14.18 5.59 35.75
C ILE A 546 -13.80 6.98 35.23
N ALA A 547 -12.57 7.15 34.73
CA ALA A 547 -12.12 8.42 34.17
C ALA A 547 -12.97 8.85 32.97
N TYR A 548 -13.28 7.93 32.06
CA TYR A 548 -14.16 8.17 30.92
C TYR A 548 -15.61 8.45 31.35
N LYS A 549 -16.11 7.75 32.38
CA LYS A 549 -17.45 8.00 32.93
C LYS A 549 -17.61 9.38 33.54
N ASN A 550 -16.59 9.86 34.22
CA ASN A 550 -16.60 11.18 34.86
C ASN A 550 -16.38 12.32 33.84
N ASN A 551 -15.63 12.07 32.78
CA ASN A 551 -15.40 13.04 31.71
C ASN A 551 -15.29 12.33 30.35
N SER A 552 -16.33 12.47 29.53
CA SER A 552 -16.40 11.86 28.20
C SER A 552 -15.41 12.45 27.17
N GLN A 553 -14.68 13.53 27.52
CA GLN A 553 -13.58 14.05 26.71
C GLN A 553 -12.28 13.26 26.89
N LYS A 554 -12.19 12.42 27.93
CA LYS A 554 -11.07 11.48 28.07
C LYS A 554 -11.20 10.34 27.05
N ALA A 555 -10.11 9.65 26.80
CA ALA A 555 -10.12 8.48 25.93
C ALA A 555 -11.02 7.37 26.52
N PRO A 556 -11.83 6.68 25.69
CA PRO A 556 -12.57 5.51 26.12
C PRO A 556 -11.62 4.38 26.57
N PRO A 557 -12.11 3.43 27.39
CA PRO A 557 -11.27 2.34 27.89
C PRO A 557 -10.81 1.36 26.81
N ILE A 558 -11.44 1.39 25.63
CA ILE A 558 -11.10 0.56 24.46
C ILE A 558 -11.04 1.46 23.21
N PRO A 559 -10.25 1.10 22.19
CA PRO A 559 -10.07 1.93 21.00
C PRO A 559 -11.18 1.71 19.94
N LEU A 560 -12.44 1.74 20.38
CA LEU A 560 -13.62 1.71 19.50
C LEU A 560 -14.53 2.88 19.85
N GLU A 561 -14.89 3.68 18.85
CA GLU A 561 -15.77 4.85 19.03
C GLU A 561 -17.26 4.51 18.83
N GLU A 562 -17.54 3.48 18.04
CA GLU A 562 -18.89 3.13 17.57
C GLU A 562 -19.17 1.64 17.73
N CYS A 563 -20.44 1.31 17.96
CA CYS A 563 -20.93 -0.06 18.00
C CYS A 563 -20.71 -0.75 16.64
N PRO A 564 -19.93 -1.85 16.56
CA PRO A 564 -19.62 -2.51 15.29
C PRO A 564 -20.84 -3.21 14.67
N TRP A 565 -21.95 -3.34 15.40
CA TRP A 565 -23.19 -3.93 14.88
C TRP A 565 -24.11 -2.91 14.20
N CYS A 566 -24.29 -1.73 14.79
CA CYS A 566 -25.29 -0.75 14.34
C CYS A 566 -24.74 0.66 14.08
N GLY A 567 -23.44 0.90 14.27
CA GLY A 567 -22.80 2.20 14.04
C GLY A 567 -23.13 3.30 15.06
N THR A 568 -23.87 2.99 16.12
CA THR A 568 -24.17 3.99 17.16
C THR A 568 -22.92 4.27 17.98
N LYS A 569 -22.54 5.56 18.12
CA LYS A 569 -21.46 6.02 18.99
C LYS A 569 -21.61 5.51 20.42
N PHE A 570 -20.50 5.06 21.00
CA PHE A 570 -20.46 4.69 22.40
C PHE A 570 -20.55 5.93 23.29
N THR A 571 -21.07 5.69 24.48
CA THR A 571 -21.21 6.69 25.55
C THR A 571 -20.60 6.14 26.84
N PRO A 572 -20.39 6.96 27.87
CA PRO A 572 -20.02 6.48 29.21
C PRO A 572 -20.80 5.26 29.72
N ASN A 573 -22.10 5.18 29.40
CA ASN A 573 -22.98 4.08 29.82
C ASN A 573 -22.79 2.79 29.02
N SER A 574 -21.97 2.83 27.96
CA SER A 574 -21.66 1.65 27.14
C SER A 574 -20.65 0.72 27.81
N PHE A 575 -19.92 1.19 28.83
CA PHE A 575 -18.84 0.46 29.49
C PHE A 575 -19.22 0.09 30.92
N ASN A 576 -19.30 -1.20 31.22
CA ASN A 576 -19.83 -1.71 32.48
C ASN A 576 -18.82 -2.62 33.18
N LEU A 577 -18.38 -2.19 34.35
CA LEU A 577 -17.49 -2.95 35.23
C LEU A 577 -18.31 -3.93 36.06
N LEU A 578 -18.01 -5.23 35.91
CA LEU A 578 -18.74 -6.31 36.58
C LEU A 578 -17.83 -7.17 37.47
N PRO A 579 -18.32 -7.73 38.58
CA PRO A 579 -19.71 -7.61 39.08
C PRO A 579 -20.01 -6.23 39.69
N ASN A 580 -18.99 -5.46 40.07
CA ASN A 580 -19.14 -4.10 40.57
C ASN A 580 -17.88 -3.25 40.22
N PRO A 581 -17.95 -1.92 40.33
CA PRO A 581 -16.83 -1.02 40.01
C PRO A 581 -15.66 -1.07 41.01
N ASP A 582 -15.84 -1.63 42.20
CA ASP A 582 -14.81 -1.65 43.24
C ASP A 582 -13.86 -2.85 43.07
N TYR A 583 -14.40 -4.01 42.69
CA TYR A 583 -13.64 -5.23 42.39
C TYR A 583 -14.11 -5.87 41.07
N PRO A 584 -13.86 -5.20 39.93
CA PRO A 584 -14.29 -5.73 38.65
C PRO A 584 -13.42 -6.90 38.20
N THR A 585 -14.05 -7.91 37.63
CA THR A 585 -13.39 -9.03 36.95
C THR A 585 -13.70 -9.07 35.46
N ASP A 586 -14.60 -8.21 34.96
CA ASP A 586 -14.97 -8.13 33.55
C ASP A 586 -15.34 -6.70 33.16
N LEU A 587 -15.03 -6.31 31.93
CA LEU A 587 -15.45 -5.05 31.32
C LEU A 587 -16.41 -5.37 30.18
N ARG A 588 -17.72 -5.29 30.45
CA ARG A 588 -18.75 -5.54 29.44
C ARG A 588 -19.06 -4.28 28.65
N ILE A 589 -19.18 -4.46 27.34
CA ILE A 589 -19.50 -3.39 26.40
C ILE A 589 -20.92 -3.62 25.87
N THR A 590 -21.79 -2.62 25.98
CA THR A 590 -23.18 -2.67 25.50
C THR A 590 -23.48 -1.45 24.65
N CYS A 591 -24.24 -1.62 23.57
CA CYS A 591 -24.66 -0.51 22.73
C CYS A 591 -25.63 0.42 23.46
N ALA A 592 -25.42 1.73 23.33
CA ALA A 592 -26.30 2.76 23.87
C ALA A 592 -27.65 2.85 23.14
N ASN A 593 -27.74 2.36 21.90
CA ASN A 593 -28.99 2.32 21.15
C ASN A 593 -29.90 1.20 21.68
N ARG A 594 -31.09 1.58 22.16
CA ARG A 594 -32.09 0.65 22.72
C ARG A 594 -32.71 -0.29 21.68
N ALA A 595 -32.62 0.03 20.40
CA ALA A 595 -33.07 -0.82 19.29
C ALA A 595 -31.97 -1.77 18.77
N CYS A 596 -30.74 -1.67 19.30
CA CYS A 596 -29.65 -2.58 18.93
C CYS A 596 -29.84 -3.95 19.59
N ASP A 597 -29.51 -5.03 18.87
CA ASP A 597 -29.54 -6.39 19.42
C ASP A 597 -28.57 -6.56 20.62
N PHE A 598 -27.46 -5.82 20.63
CA PHE A 598 -26.41 -5.88 21.65
C PHE A 598 -26.53 -4.74 22.66
N THR A 599 -27.67 -4.67 23.35
CA THR A 599 -27.92 -3.69 24.42
C THR A 599 -28.39 -4.37 25.71
N ARG A 600 -28.37 -3.63 26.83
CA ARG A 600 -28.80 -4.11 28.15
C ARG A 600 -28.08 -5.40 28.58
N ASN A 601 -28.80 -6.52 28.63
CA ASN A 601 -28.27 -7.82 29.09
C ASN A 601 -27.53 -8.59 27.99
N ASN A 602 -27.64 -8.15 26.72
CA ASN A 602 -26.91 -8.74 25.60
C ASN A 602 -25.69 -7.86 25.28
N ALA A 603 -24.53 -8.23 25.79
CA ALA A 603 -23.29 -7.49 25.59
C ALA A 603 -22.69 -7.77 24.21
N LEU A 604 -21.96 -6.81 23.66
CA LEU A 604 -21.12 -7.04 22.49
C LEU A 604 -20.08 -8.12 22.83
N PRO A 605 -19.83 -9.09 21.94
CA PRO A 605 -18.92 -10.20 22.17
C PRO A 605 -17.43 -9.79 22.01
N ILE A 606 -17.01 -8.72 22.68
CA ILE A 606 -15.69 -8.10 22.54
C ILE A 606 -14.99 -8.10 23.90
N LEU A 607 -13.78 -8.67 23.95
CA LEU A 607 -12.90 -8.66 25.10
C LEU A 607 -11.70 -7.76 24.77
N ALA A 608 -11.48 -6.71 25.55
CA ALA A 608 -10.41 -5.74 25.30
C ALA A 608 -9.48 -5.54 26.51
N VAL A 609 -9.52 -6.44 27.47
CA VAL A 609 -8.63 -6.46 28.65
C VAL A 609 -7.99 -7.84 28.72
N ASP A 610 -6.66 -7.89 28.91
CA ASP A 610 -5.91 -9.15 28.84
C ASP A 610 -6.40 -10.19 29.86
N GLU A 611 -6.65 -9.80 31.12
CA GLU A 611 -7.16 -10.69 32.16
C GLU A 611 -8.45 -11.45 31.74
N PRO A 612 -9.54 -10.78 31.29
CA PRO A 612 -10.68 -11.45 30.68
C PRO A 612 -10.34 -12.29 29.45
N ILE A 613 -9.42 -11.85 28.58
CA ILE A 613 -9.00 -12.61 27.39
C ILE A 613 -8.39 -13.95 27.79
N TYR A 614 -7.47 -13.98 28.76
CA TYR A 614 -6.83 -15.22 29.23
C TYR A 614 -7.81 -16.15 29.95
N ARG A 615 -8.79 -15.60 30.68
CA ARG A 615 -9.79 -16.40 31.39
C ARG A 615 -10.85 -16.99 30.45
N ARG A 616 -11.28 -16.25 29.43
CA ARG A 616 -12.41 -16.61 28.57
C ARG A 616 -12.01 -17.23 27.23
N LEU A 617 -10.76 -17.04 26.81
CA LEU A 617 -10.18 -17.61 25.59
C LEU A 617 -11.06 -17.35 24.35
N PRO A 618 -11.20 -16.08 23.92
CA PRO A 618 -12.04 -15.72 22.78
C PRO A 618 -11.65 -16.53 21.55
N CYS A 619 -12.64 -16.94 20.75
CA CYS A 619 -12.41 -17.79 19.59
C CYS A 619 -11.64 -17.09 18.45
N PHE A 620 -11.65 -15.76 18.47
CA PHE A 620 -10.96 -14.90 17.52
C PHE A 620 -10.07 -13.92 18.28
N LEU A 621 -8.80 -13.83 17.95
CA LEU A 621 -7.88 -12.88 18.58
C LEU A 621 -7.24 -11.96 17.54
N ILE A 622 -7.26 -10.66 17.80
CA ILE A 622 -6.51 -9.65 17.06
C ILE A 622 -5.35 -9.19 17.93
N ALA A 623 -4.14 -9.25 17.39
CA ALA A 623 -2.93 -8.97 18.14
C ALA A 623 -1.87 -8.20 17.34
N THR A 624 -1.02 -7.47 18.06
CA THR A 624 0.09 -6.68 17.49
C THR A 624 1.44 -7.33 17.78
N VAL A 625 2.42 -7.12 16.89
CA VAL A 625 3.74 -7.79 16.96
C VAL A 625 4.48 -7.53 18.28
N ASP A 626 4.38 -6.31 18.82
CA ASP A 626 4.95 -5.93 20.12
C ASP A 626 4.44 -6.81 21.26
N LYS A 627 3.17 -7.20 21.22
CA LYS A 627 2.59 -8.09 22.24
C LYS A 627 3.07 -9.53 22.11
N PHE A 628 3.31 -9.99 20.88
CA PHE A 628 3.92 -11.31 20.64
C PHE A 628 5.36 -11.40 21.13
N ALA A 629 6.13 -10.32 20.99
CA ALA A 629 7.51 -10.28 21.50
C ALA A 629 7.58 -10.41 23.03
N ALA A 630 6.48 -10.11 23.73
CA ALA A 630 6.35 -10.29 25.18
C ALA A 630 5.81 -11.68 25.58
N MET A 631 5.61 -12.61 24.64
CA MET A 631 5.35 -14.01 25.00
C MET A 631 6.64 -14.65 25.55
N PRO A 632 6.55 -15.35 26.68
CA PRO A 632 7.71 -15.97 27.33
C PRO A 632 8.36 -17.08 26.51
#